data_AF-A0A2D4K319-F1
#
_entry.id   AF-A0A2D4K319-F1
#
_cell.length_a   1.000
_cell.length_b   1.000
_cell.length_c   1.000
_cell.angle_alpha   90.00
_cell.angle_beta   90.00
_cell.angle_gamma   90.00
#
_symmetry.space_group_name_H-M   'P 1'
#
loop_
_entity.id
_entity.type
_entity.pdbx_description
1 polymer ?
#
loop_
_entity_poly.entity_id
_entity_poly.type
_entity_poly.pdbx_seq_one_letter_code
_entity_poly.pdbx_strand_id
1 'polypeptide(L)'
;AEYMGLSLRCASALRPRMASEQERGQVQGSESDGTSEDDKETKETNENEPLEEPEEQELQLYCSKSVEQPEVLQNGGESEVIQQCCKHCIIQKKQHEQVTPRRFLKGQFCLKLDGEGTFECTETGLIFEVTRSVTIEYSVLSWTKYAAYVKEPWIVVGPIFDIKCTSSALTSIQFPHTLCLNDHLSEKAFKVFHFKKNGPEFEGSIDHSTTHVKWHVSSLSPVGPVIERYDPVYYHGVVILYKVINSHPSLKFRVYIATNNNSFIKDISKTVRRSLNKFIKIEKPPCHKLLQNGKKYRLTSDPEADITPEEIQFGDDSTLAEKPFFEVYLEQPMELMLSLVDLESEEVVWKAKLRECKHILSRIQCMNLEIIFY
;
A
#
# COMPACT_ATOMS: atom_id res chain seq x y z
N ALA A 1 58.73 25.16 6.04
CA ALA A 1 58.89 24.63 4.68
C ALA A 1 57.97 23.41 4.59
N GLU A 2 56.68 23.61 4.31
CA GLU A 2 56.11 23.77 2.95
C GLU A 2 56.26 22.48 2.14
N TYR A 3 55.28 21.94 1.41
CA TYR A 3 53.87 22.23 1.14
C TYR A 3 53.36 20.95 0.44
N MET A 4 52.05 20.68 0.47
CA MET A 4 51.23 20.20 -0.67
C MET A 4 49.86 19.76 -0.13
N GLY A 5 49.00 20.76 0.08
CA GLY A 5 47.56 20.60 0.16
C GLY A 5 46.95 20.86 -1.22
N LEU A 6 46.10 19.95 -1.69
CA LEU A 6 45.25 20.16 -2.86
C LEU A 6 43.87 20.59 -2.37
N SER A 7 43.55 21.86 -2.66
CA SER A 7 42.23 22.45 -2.50
C SER A 7 41.49 22.34 -3.83
N LEU A 8 40.29 21.75 -3.82
CA LEU A 8 39.31 21.89 -4.90
C LEU A 8 38.06 22.55 -4.34
N ARG A 9 37.86 23.80 -4.75
CA ARG A 9 36.74 24.68 -4.42
C ARG A 9 35.49 24.26 -5.21
N CYS A 10 34.36 24.11 -4.52
CA CYS A 10 33.04 24.14 -5.15
C CYS A 10 32.68 25.60 -5.48
N ALA A 11 32.34 25.86 -6.74
CA ALA A 11 31.79 27.14 -7.19
C ALA A 11 30.29 26.96 -7.48
N SER A 12 29.48 27.63 -6.68
CA SER A 12 28.07 27.96 -6.93
C SER A 12 27.95 29.04 -8.00
N ALA A 13 27.06 28.89 -8.97
CA ALA A 13 26.67 29.97 -9.87
C ALA A 13 25.16 29.94 -10.15
N LEU A 14 24.42 30.71 -9.35
CA LEU A 14 23.16 31.34 -9.72
C LEU A 14 23.47 32.61 -10.54
N ARG A 15 22.71 32.88 -11.60
CA ARG A 15 22.65 34.21 -12.25
C ARG A 15 21.20 34.67 -12.39
N PRO A 16 20.88 35.92 -12.01
CA PRO A 16 19.60 36.57 -12.28
C PRO A 16 19.69 37.56 -13.46
N ARG A 17 18.55 37.92 -14.05
CA ARG A 17 18.34 39.11 -14.91
C ARG A 17 16.95 39.66 -14.58
N MET A 18 16.86 40.69 -13.73
CA MET A 18 16.78 42.13 -14.04
C MET A 18 15.44 42.58 -14.66
N ALA A 19 14.76 43.44 -13.91
CA ALA A 19 13.59 44.22 -14.25
C ALA A 19 14.00 45.64 -14.70
N SER A 20 13.16 46.29 -15.50
CA SER A 20 12.90 47.74 -15.42
C SER A 20 11.61 48.10 -16.15
N GLU A 21 10.86 49.01 -15.53
CA GLU A 21 9.49 49.47 -15.76
C GLU A 21 9.36 50.58 -16.81
N GLN A 22 8.11 50.84 -17.24
CA GLN A 22 7.42 52.13 -17.54
C GLN A 22 6.36 51.91 -18.63
N GLU A 23 5.17 52.52 -18.68
CA GLU A 23 4.31 53.33 -17.79
C GLU A 23 2.99 53.59 -18.59
N ARG A 24 1.84 53.80 -17.91
CA ARG A 24 0.55 54.43 -18.36
C ARG A 24 -0.26 53.72 -19.47
N GLY A 25 -1.60 53.67 -19.53
CA GLY A 25 -2.70 54.34 -18.81
C GLY A 25 -3.80 54.77 -19.80
N GLN A 26 -5.06 54.40 -19.51
CA GLN A 26 -6.36 54.97 -19.98
C GLN A 26 -7.13 54.44 -21.23
N VAL A 27 -8.21 53.69 -20.93
CA VAL A 27 -9.66 53.82 -21.25
C VAL A 27 -10.16 54.64 -22.47
N GLN A 28 -11.03 53.98 -23.26
CA GLN A 28 -12.29 54.39 -23.96
C GLN A 28 -12.38 53.58 -25.28
N GLY A 29 -13.50 53.11 -25.85
CA GLY A 29 -14.94 53.16 -25.63
C GLY A 29 -15.62 52.60 -26.91
N SER A 30 -16.88 52.15 -26.78
CA SER A 30 -17.96 51.98 -27.79
C SER A 30 -17.92 50.93 -28.93
N GLU A 31 -18.98 50.09 -28.93
CA GLU A 31 -19.92 49.72 -30.05
C GLU A 31 -19.35 48.96 -31.27
N SER A 32 -20.01 48.01 -31.97
CA SER A 32 -21.36 47.41 -32.04
C SER A 32 -21.33 46.22 -33.05
N ASP A 33 -22.37 45.37 -33.05
CA ASP A 33 -22.86 44.43 -34.10
C ASP A 33 -21.90 43.37 -34.69
N GLY A 34 -22.27 42.14 -35.05
CA GLY A 34 -23.53 41.43 -35.18
C GLY A 34 -23.28 40.16 -36.04
N THR A 35 -24.11 39.13 -35.84
CA THR A 35 -24.46 38.01 -36.75
C THR A 35 -23.44 36.92 -37.17
N SER A 36 -23.70 35.70 -36.64
CA SER A 36 -23.88 34.38 -37.30
C SER A 36 -22.93 33.89 -38.41
N GLU A 37 -22.36 32.69 -38.24
CA GLU A 37 -22.80 31.42 -38.89
C GLU A 37 -21.81 30.27 -38.57
N ASP A 38 -22.36 29.05 -38.65
CA ASP A 38 -21.79 27.75 -38.34
C ASP A 38 -20.51 27.38 -39.12
N ASP A 39 -19.59 26.62 -38.51
CA ASP A 39 -19.35 25.19 -38.87
C ASP A 39 -18.01 24.63 -38.34
N LYS A 40 -18.10 23.40 -37.83
CA LYS A 40 -17.06 22.34 -37.77
C LYS A 40 -15.91 22.49 -36.78
N GLU A 41 -16.18 22.11 -35.53
CA GLU A 41 -15.15 21.54 -34.65
C GLU A 41 -14.82 20.09 -35.06
N THR A 42 -13.64 19.93 -35.64
CA THR A 42 -12.93 18.66 -35.73
C THR A 42 -12.66 18.11 -34.33
N LYS A 43 -13.24 16.94 -34.02
CA LYS A 43 -12.89 16.13 -32.87
C LYS A 43 -11.45 15.64 -33.00
N GLU A 44 -10.54 16.22 -32.23
CA GLU A 44 -9.28 15.56 -31.89
C GLU A 44 -9.54 14.60 -30.73
N THR A 45 -9.72 13.32 -31.08
CA THR A 45 -9.60 12.19 -30.14
C THR A 45 -8.15 12.09 -29.71
N ASN A 46 -7.85 12.52 -28.49
CA ASN A 46 -6.53 12.34 -27.90
C ASN A 46 -6.42 10.91 -27.35
N GLU A 47 -6.19 9.96 -28.25
CA GLU A 47 -5.73 8.61 -27.95
C GLU A 47 -4.27 8.68 -27.51
N ASN A 48 -4.05 8.89 -26.21
CA ASN A 48 -2.75 8.69 -25.59
C ASN A 48 -2.96 7.94 -24.26
N GLU A 49 -3.41 6.69 -24.36
CA GLU A 49 -3.28 5.71 -23.29
C GLU A 49 -1.89 5.06 -23.37
N PRO A 50 -1.09 5.05 -22.30
CA PRO A 50 0.06 4.16 -22.23
C PRO A 50 -0.44 2.72 -22.04
N LEU A 51 -0.24 1.91 -23.07
CA LEU A 51 -0.45 0.46 -23.07
C LEU A 51 0.39 -0.19 -21.95
N GLU A 52 -0.28 -0.88 -21.02
CA GLU A 52 0.39 -1.71 -20.01
C GLU A 52 1.07 -2.91 -20.68
N GLU A 53 2.40 -2.98 -20.56
CA GLU A 53 3.23 -4.10 -21.03
C GLU A 53 2.82 -5.45 -20.40
N PRO A 54 2.99 -6.57 -21.12
CA PRO A 54 2.53 -7.88 -20.65
C PRO A 54 3.30 -8.36 -19.42
N GLU A 55 2.55 -8.84 -18.43
CA GLU A 55 3.07 -9.40 -17.20
C GLU A 55 3.80 -10.72 -17.47
N GLU A 56 5.13 -10.73 -17.28
CA GLU A 56 5.87 -11.97 -17.14
C GLU A 56 5.47 -12.69 -15.84
N GLN A 57 5.26 -13.99 -15.99
CA GLN A 57 4.66 -14.94 -15.03
C GLN A 57 5.02 -14.67 -13.56
N GLU A 58 3.99 -14.50 -12.73
CA GLU A 58 4.11 -14.70 -11.29
C GLU A 58 4.59 -16.13 -11.01
N LEU A 59 5.81 -16.28 -10.52
CA LEU A 59 6.15 -17.43 -9.68
C LEU A 59 5.57 -17.20 -8.28
N GLN A 60 4.24 -17.30 -8.17
CA GLN A 60 3.58 -17.55 -6.89
C GLN A 60 3.69 -19.03 -6.59
N LEU A 61 4.67 -19.42 -5.79
CA LEU A 61 4.71 -20.78 -5.24
C LEU A 61 3.68 -20.87 -4.10
N TYR A 62 2.49 -21.35 -4.43
CA TYR A 62 1.50 -21.80 -3.47
C TYR A 62 1.98 -23.11 -2.84
N CYS A 63 2.25 -23.14 -1.54
CA CYS A 63 2.50 -24.39 -0.83
C CYS A 63 1.22 -24.85 -0.13
N SER A 64 0.29 -25.41 -0.90
CA SER A 64 -0.68 -26.36 -0.32
C SER A 64 0.07 -27.64 0.02
N LYS A 65 0.35 -27.87 1.29
CA LYS A 65 0.47 -29.26 1.74
C LYS A 65 -0.94 -29.74 2.03
N SER A 66 -1.50 -30.48 1.08
CA SER A 66 -2.34 -31.62 1.38
C SER A 66 -1.60 -32.48 2.41
N VAL A 67 -2.00 -32.37 3.66
CA VAL A 67 -1.62 -33.35 4.69
C VAL A 67 -2.40 -34.60 4.35
N GLU A 68 -1.74 -35.55 3.70
CA GLU A 68 -2.18 -36.94 3.75
C GLU A 68 -2.31 -37.33 5.22
N GLN A 69 -3.50 -37.82 5.56
CA GLN A 69 -3.85 -38.26 6.91
C GLN A 69 -2.80 -39.24 7.44
N PRO A 70 -2.15 -38.97 8.58
CA PRO A 70 -1.62 -40.03 9.40
C PRO A 70 -2.79 -40.62 10.19
N GLU A 71 -2.91 -41.94 10.13
CA GLU A 71 -3.88 -42.72 10.87
C GLU A 71 -3.88 -42.38 12.37
N VAL A 72 -5.10 -42.33 12.89
CA VAL A 72 -5.55 -42.17 14.28
C VAL A 72 -4.53 -42.55 15.35
N LEU A 73 -4.05 -41.55 16.10
CA LEU A 73 -3.84 -41.68 17.54
C LEU A 73 -4.35 -40.41 18.23
N GLN A 74 -5.40 -40.59 19.03
CA GLN A 74 -6.06 -39.56 19.83
C GLN A 74 -5.08 -38.95 20.83
N ASN A 75 -4.94 -37.63 20.84
CA ASN A 75 -4.81 -36.81 22.05
C ASN A 75 -4.95 -35.31 21.72
N GLY A 76 -5.81 -34.64 22.47
CA GLY A 76 -6.27 -33.28 22.21
C GLY A 76 -5.26 -32.18 22.52
N GLY A 77 -5.44 -31.06 21.82
CA GLY A 77 -4.71 -29.80 22.00
C GLY A 77 -4.94 -28.89 20.79
N GLU A 78 -6.07 -28.19 20.77
CA GLU A 78 -6.35 -27.14 19.79
C GLU A 78 -5.34 -26.00 19.95
N SER A 79 -4.39 -25.88 19.03
CA SER A 79 -3.56 -24.69 18.91
C SER A 79 -4.17 -23.80 17.82
N GLU A 80 -5.20 -23.04 18.18
CA GLU A 80 -5.68 -21.91 17.37
C GLU A 80 -4.50 -20.96 17.14
N VAL A 81 -4.11 -20.76 15.88
CA VAL A 81 -3.11 -19.76 15.48
C VAL A 81 -3.74 -18.39 15.68
N ILE A 82 -3.58 -17.81 16.87
CA ILE A 82 -4.00 -16.44 17.16
C ILE A 82 -3.01 -15.52 16.45
N GLN A 83 -3.38 -15.08 15.24
CA GLN A 83 -2.83 -13.87 14.66
C GLN A 83 -2.99 -12.78 15.72
N GLN A 84 -1.87 -12.26 16.24
CA GLN A 84 -1.86 -11.28 17.32
C GLN A 84 -2.54 -10.00 16.83
N CYS A 85 -3.87 -9.94 16.98
CA CYS A 85 -4.68 -8.77 16.69
C CYS A 85 -4.42 -7.72 17.77
N CYS A 86 -4.39 -6.45 17.37
CA CYS A 86 -4.42 -5.35 18.32
C CYS A 86 -5.65 -5.49 19.24
N LYS A 87 -5.45 -5.30 20.55
CA LYS A 87 -6.51 -5.44 21.56
C LYS A 87 -7.68 -4.47 21.34
N HIS A 88 -7.46 -3.35 20.64
CA HIS A 88 -8.50 -2.38 20.29
C HIS A 88 -9.22 -2.71 18.97
N CYS A 89 -8.59 -3.48 18.10
CA CYS A 89 -9.14 -3.84 16.79
C CYS A 89 -9.54 -5.31 16.74
N ILE A 90 -10.24 -5.78 17.79
CA ILE A 90 -10.72 -7.15 17.87
C ILE A 90 -11.65 -7.41 16.68
N ILE A 91 -11.22 -8.32 15.81
CA ILE A 91 -12.06 -8.88 14.76
C ILE A 91 -13.01 -9.85 15.46
N GLN A 92 -14.30 -9.50 15.55
CA GLN A 92 -15.30 -10.43 16.08
C GLN A 92 -15.34 -11.67 15.16
N LYS A 93 -15.40 -12.88 15.74
CA LYS A 93 -15.39 -14.15 14.99
C LYS A 93 -16.48 -14.15 13.90
N LYS A 94 -16.08 -14.52 12.67
CA LYS A 94 -16.86 -14.78 11.43
C LYS A 94 -18.33 -14.33 11.46
N GLN A 95 -18.56 -13.04 11.23
CA GLN A 95 -19.91 -12.51 10.99
C GLN A 95 -20.37 -12.66 9.53
N HIS A 96 -19.42 -12.83 8.60
CA HIS A 96 -19.67 -12.85 7.15
C HIS A 96 -19.20 -14.15 6.51
N GLU A 97 -19.87 -14.54 5.43
CA GLU A 97 -19.44 -15.66 4.59
C GLU A 97 -18.12 -15.32 3.90
N GLN A 98 -17.11 -16.18 4.04
CA GLN A 98 -15.79 -15.95 3.45
C GLN A 98 -15.77 -16.44 2.01
N VAL A 99 -15.37 -15.58 1.09
CA VAL A 99 -15.27 -15.88 -0.34
C VAL A 99 -13.87 -15.58 -0.87
N THR A 100 -13.35 -16.46 -1.70
CA THR A 100 -12.03 -16.27 -2.33
C THR A 100 -12.21 -15.87 -3.80
N PRO A 101 -11.74 -14.68 -4.21
CA PRO A 101 -11.81 -14.25 -5.60
C PRO A 101 -10.94 -15.11 -6.49
N ARG A 102 -11.36 -15.28 -7.74
CA ARG A 102 -10.46 -15.71 -8.81
C ARG A 102 -9.55 -14.55 -9.19
N ARG A 103 -8.25 -14.80 -9.28
CA ARG A 103 -7.27 -13.82 -9.72
C ARG A 103 -6.95 -14.00 -11.20
N PHE A 104 -6.96 -12.90 -11.94
CA PHE A 104 -6.61 -12.84 -13.36
C PHE A 104 -5.25 -12.15 -13.56
N LEU A 105 -4.74 -12.25 -14.80
CA LEU A 105 -3.61 -11.45 -15.27
C LEU A 105 -3.91 -9.96 -15.03
N LYS A 106 -2.88 -9.17 -14.75
CA LYS A 106 -2.91 -7.74 -14.36
C LYS A 106 -3.34 -7.46 -12.92
N GLY A 107 -3.49 -8.52 -12.11
CA GLY A 107 -3.90 -8.40 -10.71
C GLY A 107 -5.36 -7.95 -10.55
N GLN A 108 -6.21 -8.30 -11.52
CA GLN A 108 -7.65 -8.17 -11.43
C GLN A 108 -8.23 -9.37 -10.67
N PHE A 109 -9.29 -9.13 -9.90
CA PHE A 109 -10.03 -10.12 -9.13
C PHE A 109 -11.46 -10.23 -9.66
N CYS A 110 -12.03 -11.43 -9.56
CA CYS A 110 -13.42 -11.69 -9.90
C CYS A 110 -14.07 -12.61 -8.87
N LEU A 111 -15.21 -12.16 -8.35
CA LEU A 111 -16.07 -12.90 -7.44
C LEU A 111 -17.42 -13.15 -8.11
N LYS A 112 -17.91 -14.38 -7.96
CA LYS A 112 -19.28 -14.76 -8.29
C LYS A 112 -19.97 -15.09 -6.99
N LEU A 113 -21.02 -14.34 -6.69
CA LEU A 113 -21.85 -14.51 -5.50
C LEU A 113 -23.20 -15.05 -5.97
N ASP A 114 -23.65 -16.16 -5.38
CA ASP A 114 -24.77 -16.94 -5.92
C ASP A 114 -26.15 -16.51 -5.37
N GLY A 115 -26.18 -15.60 -4.39
CA GLY A 115 -27.42 -15.14 -3.77
C GLY A 115 -27.27 -13.86 -2.96
N GLU A 116 -28.36 -13.46 -2.31
CA GLU A 116 -28.38 -12.37 -1.33
C GLU A 116 -27.50 -12.72 -0.12
N GLY A 117 -26.78 -11.72 0.40
CA GLY A 117 -25.97 -11.89 1.61
C GLY A 117 -24.83 -10.89 1.74
N THR A 118 -24.01 -11.10 2.77
CA THR A 118 -22.81 -10.30 3.07
C THR A 118 -21.58 -11.20 3.04
N PHE A 119 -20.66 -10.90 2.13
CA PHE A 119 -19.53 -11.75 1.80
C PHE A 119 -18.21 -11.01 2.00
N GLU A 120 -17.28 -11.61 2.75
CA GLU A 120 -15.94 -11.06 2.99
C GLU A 120 -14.92 -11.75 2.09
N CYS A 121 -14.19 -10.93 1.34
CA CYS A 121 -13.14 -11.38 0.45
C CYS A 121 -11.86 -11.74 1.23
N THR A 122 -11.42 -12.99 1.13
CA THR A 122 -10.24 -13.48 1.84
C THR A 122 -8.92 -12.86 1.37
N GLU A 123 -8.86 -12.34 0.15
CA GLU A 123 -7.63 -11.76 -0.44
C GLU A 123 -7.46 -10.27 -0.14
N THR A 124 -8.57 -9.53 -0.05
CA THR A 124 -8.51 -8.06 0.06
C THR A 124 -9.22 -7.50 1.27
N GLY A 125 -9.93 -8.32 2.05
CA GLY A 125 -10.75 -7.86 3.18
C GLY A 125 -11.94 -6.99 2.78
N LEU A 126 -12.28 -6.92 1.48
CA LEU A 126 -13.49 -6.21 1.06
C LEU A 126 -14.72 -7.00 1.51
N ILE A 127 -15.71 -6.32 2.07
CA ILE A 127 -16.98 -6.93 2.43
C ILE A 127 -18.06 -6.40 1.48
N PHE A 128 -18.72 -7.28 0.75
CA PHE A 128 -19.77 -6.95 -0.21
C PHE A 128 -21.13 -7.33 0.34
N GLU A 129 -22.09 -6.41 0.31
CA GLU A 129 -23.49 -6.67 0.60
C GLU A 129 -24.29 -6.67 -0.71
N VAL A 130 -24.97 -7.77 -1.00
CA VAL A 130 -25.67 -7.99 -2.26
C VAL A 130 -27.08 -8.52 -2.03
N THR A 131 -28.00 -8.16 -2.93
CA THR A 131 -29.43 -8.52 -2.84
C THR A 131 -29.83 -9.68 -3.76
N ARG A 132 -28.92 -10.15 -4.60
CA ARG A 132 -29.12 -11.24 -5.57
C ARG A 132 -27.78 -11.69 -6.12
N SER A 133 -27.80 -12.78 -6.88
CA SER A 133 -26.61 -13.28 -7.56
C SER A 133 -25.97 -12.20 -8.42
N VAL A 134 -24.64 -12.10 -8.33
CA VAL A 134 -23.87 -11.06 -9.00
C VAL A 134 -22.44 -11.49 -9.30
N THR A 135 -21.85 -10.89 -10.33
CA THR A 135 -20.41 -10.97 -10.61
C THR A 135 -19.78 -9.62 -10.36
N ILE A 136 -18.77 -9.60 -9.48
CA ILE A 136 -18.02 -8.40 -9.09
C ILE A 136 -16.59 -8.57 -9.60
N GLU A 137 -16.14 -7.62 -10.42
CA GLU A 137 -14.77 -7.53 -10.88
C GLU A 137 -14.10 -6.33 -10.23
N TYR A 138 -12.90 -6.48 -9.71
CA TYR A 138 -12.22 -5.35 -9.07
C TYR A 138 -10.71 -5.49 -9.11
N SER A 139 -10.01 -4.39 -8.86
CA SER A 139 -8.56 -4.39 -8.73
C SER A 139 -8.10 -3.38 -7.69
N VAL A 140 -6.99 -3.68 -7.01
CA VAL A 140 -6.32 -2.72 -6.12
C VAL A 140 -5.58 -1.69 -6.97
N LEU A 141 -5.86 -0.41 -6.76
CA LEU A 141 -5.22 0.70 -7.47
C LEU A 141 -4.08 1.32 -6.64
N SER A 142 -3.32 2.21 -7.27
CA SER A 142 -2.29 3.04 -6.63
C SER A 142 -2.88 4.38 -6.22
N TRP A 143 -2.63 4.81 -4.98
CA TRP A 143 -3.02 6.14 -4.52
C TRP A 143 -2.21 7.26 -5.19
N THR A 144 -1.01 6.99 -5.70
CA THR A 144 -0.18 8.01 -6.37
C THR A 144 -0.89 8.66 -7.56
N LYS A 145 -1.75 7.92 -8.27
CA LYS A 145 -2.57 8.47 -9.36
C LYS A 145 -3.63 9.48 -8.87
N TYR A 146 -4.08 9.35 -7.63
CA TYR A 146 -5.18 10.13 -7.06
C TYR A 146 -4.74 11.13 -5.98
N ALA A 147 -3.47 11.09 -5.56
CA ALA A 147 -2.95 11.86 -4.44
C ALA A 147 -3.16 13.38 -4.58
N ALA A 148 -3.14 13.92 -5.81
CA ALA A 148 -3.40 15.33 -6.08
C ALA A 148 -4.84 15.78 -5.72
N TYR A 149 -5.78 14.84 -5.65
CA TYR A 149 -7.19 15.08 -5.32
C TYR A 149 -7.51 14.86 -3.84
N VAL A 150 -6.67 14.12 -3.11
CA VAL A 150 -6.80 13.91 -1.66
C VAL A 150 -5.99 14.98 -0.95
N LYS A 151 -6.61 16.14 -0.76
CA LYS A 151 -6.02 17.30 -0.06
C LYS A 151 -6.49 17.38 1.37
N GLU A 152 -5.81 18.21 2.17
CA GLU A 152 -6.25 18.55 3.51
C GLU A 152 -7.72 19.00 3.52
N PRO A 153 -8.51 18.58 4.53
CA PRO A 153 -8.07 17.85 5.73
C PRO A 153 -8.07 16.32 5.57
N TRP A 154 -8.24 15.76 4.36
CA TRP A 154 -8.38 14.31 4.17
C TRP A 154 -7.05 13.56 4.18
N ILE A 155 -7.02 12.39 4.82
CA ILE A 155 -5.92 11.42 4.74
C ILE A 155 -6.44 10.06 4.28
N VAL A 156 -5.60 9.35 3.54
CA VAL A 156 -5.86 7.97 3.10
C VAL A 156 -5.70 7.01 4.27
N VAL A 157 -6.66 6.10 4.45
CA VAL A 157 -6.65 5.15 5.57
C VAL A 157 -6.69 3.68 5.15
N GLY A 158 -6.95 3.40 3.88
CA GLY A 158 -7.04 2.05 3.35
C GLY A 158 -6.79 1.99 1.84
N PRO A 159 -6.96 0.81 1.22
CA PRO A 159 -6.69 0.65 -0.21
C PRO A 159 -7.75 1.33 -1.08
N ILE A 160 -7.34 1.77 -2.26
CA ILE A 160 -8.25 2.23 -3.32
C ILE A 160 -8.50 1.09 -4.31
N PHE A 161 -9.75 0.97 -4.77
CA PHE A 161 -10.20 -0.10 -5.64
C PHE A 161 -10.93 0.44 -6.86
N ASP A 162 -10.62 -0.09 -8.04
CA ASP A 162 -11.53 0.00 -9.18
C ASP A 162 -12.49 -1.18 -9.08
N ILE A 163 -13.79 -0.93 -9.00
CA ILE A 163 -14.82 -1.96 -8.82
C ILE A 163 -15.82 -1.84 -9.96
N LYS A 164 -16.19 -2.98 -10.52
CA LYS A 164 -17.20 -3.13 -11.56
C LYS A 164 -18.13 -4.27 -11.16
N CYS A 165 -19.39 -4.13 -11.53
CA CYS A 165 -20.42 -5.06 -11.15
C CYS A 165 -21.39 -5.23 -12.31
N THR A 166 -21.80 -6.47 -12.57
CA THR A 166 -22.71 -6.78 -13.69
C THR A 166 -24.15 -6.35 -13.43
N SER A 167 -24.49 -5.92 -12.22
CA SER A 167 -25.85 -5.47 -11.89
C SER A 167 -25.89 -4.50 -10.71
N SER A 168 -27.04 -3.83 -10.52
CA SER A 168 -27.35 -3.01 -9.34
C SER A 168 -27.64 -3.84 -8.07
N ALA A 169 -27.24 -5.11 -8.03
CA ALA A 169 -27.42 -5.98 -6.86
C ALA A 169 -26.53 -5.62 -5.68
N LEU A 170 -25.37 -5.01 -5.96
CA LEU A 170 -24.40 -4.58 -4.95
C LEU A 170 -24.88 -3.29 -4.30
N THR A 171 -25.27 -3.38 -3.03
CA THR A 171 -25.90 -2.28 -2.28
C THR A 171 -24.88 -1.53 -1.43
N SER A 172 -23.95 -2.24 -0.81
CA SER A 172 -22.92 -1.63 0.03
C SER A 172 -21.58 -2.36 -0.08
N ILE A 173 -20.51 -1.61 0.18
CA ILE A 173 -19.15 -2.13 0.29
C ILE A 173 -18.59 -1.67 1.63
N GLN A 174 -17.93 -2.57 2.36
CA GLN A 174 -17.09 -2.20 3.49
C GLN A 174 -15.61 -2.28 3.09
N PHE A 175 -14.91 -1.17 3.26
CA PHE A 175 -13.50 -1.04 2.92
C PHE A 175 -12.62 -1.24 4.15
N PRO A 176 -11.60 -2.11 4.10
CA PRO A 176 -10.67 -2.23 5.21
C PRO A 176 -9.88 -0.93 5.37
N HIS A 177 -9.63 -0.54 6.62
CA HIS A 177 -8.73 0.54 6.97
C HIS A 177 -7.58 0.04 7.84
N THR A 178 -6.50 0.81 7.87
CA THR A 178 -5.26 0.50 8.59
C THR A 178 -5.14 1.20 9.93
N LEU A 179 -6.10 2.07 10.26
CA LEU A 179 -6.08 2.81 11.51
C LEU A 179 -6.39 1.94 12.73
N CYS A 180 -5.73 2.25 13.84
CA CYS A 180 -6.18 1.85 15.16
C CYS A 180 -6.85 3.05 15.82
N LEU A 181 -8.17 3.04 15.86
CA LEU A 181 -8.98 4.17 16.34
C LEU A 181 -9.03 4.26 17.87
N ASN A 182 -8.43 3.30 18.59
CA ASN A 182 -8.52 3.14 20.04
C ASN A 182 -9.99 3.30 20.50
N ASP A 183 -10.25 4.08 21.56
CA ASP A 183 -11.60 4.37 22.06
C ASP A 183 -12.29 5.55 21.33
N HIS A 184 -11.70 6.09 20.25
CA HIS A 184 -12.20 7.28 19.54
C HIS A 184 -13.14 6.97 18.37
N LEU A 185 -13.77 5.78 18.36
CA LEU A 185 -14.63 5.34 17.26
C LEU A 185 -15.77 6.33 16.96
N SER A 186 -16.34 7.00 17.97
CA SER A 186 -17.52 7.85 17.83
C SER A 186 -17.26 9.29 17.36
N GLU A 187 -16.01 9.74 17.30
CA GLU A 187 -15.67 11.16 17.07
C GLU A 187 -15.22 11.49 15.65
N LYS A 188 -15.00 10.48 14.79
CA LYS A 188 -14.30 10.68 13.51
C LYS A 188 -15.22 10.47 12.31
N ALA A 189 -15.23 11.44 11.40
CA ALA A 189 -15.99 11.38 10.17
C ALA A 189 -15.21 10.64 9.07
N PHE A 190 -15.44 9.33 8.95
CA PHE A 190 -15.02 8.60 7.78
C PHE A 190 -15.79 9.05 6.53
N LYS A 191 -15.11 9.02 5.40
CA LYS A 191 -15.70 9.21 4.08
C LYS A 191 -15.09 8.23 3.10
N VAL A 192 -15.71 8.13 1.94
CA VAL A 192 -15.18 7.40 0.79
C VAL A 192 -14.81 8.41 -0.28
N PHE A 193 -13.53 8.44 -0.63
CA PHE A 193 -13.07 9.10 -1.84
C PHE A 193 -13.61 8.34 -3.04
N HIS A 194 -14.23 9.05 -3.98
CA HIS A 194 -14.88 8.48 -5.16
C HIS A 194 -14.51 9.27 -6.40
N PHE A 195 -13.82 8.65 -7.36
CA PHE A 195 -13.35 9.32 -8.57
C PHE A 195 -14.30 9.09 -9.75
N LYS A 196 -15.26 9.99 -9.92
CA LYS A 196 -16.29 9.93 -10.97
C LYS A 196 -15.85 10.64 -12.26
N LYS A 197 -16.65 10.47 -13.32
CA LYS A 197 -16.44 11.16 -14.61
C LYS A 197 -16.46 12.69 -14.49
N ASN A 198 -17.25 13.22 -13.57
CA ASN A 198 -17.36 14.66 -13.27
C ASN A 198 -16.30 15.17 -12.28
N GLY A 199 -15.44 14.29 -11.74
CA GLY A 199 -14.36 14.64 -10.82
C GLY A 199 -14.38 13.83 -9.51
N PRO A 200 -13.42 14.11 -8.61
CA PRO A 200 -13.35 13.48 -7.29
C PRO A 200 -14.44 14.02 -6.35
N GLU A 201 -15.06 13.12 -5.59
CA GLU A 201 -16.04 13.43 -4.55
C GLU A 201 -15.68 12.70 -3.24
N PHE A 202 -16.16 13.23 -2.12
CA PHE A 202 -15.99 12.64 -0.79
C PHE A 202 -17.37 12.31 -0.21
N GLU A 203 -17.76 11.05 -0.35
CA GLU A 203 -19.09 10.57 0.03
C GLU A 203 -19.11 10.14 1.49
N GLY A 204 -20.26 10.30 2.16
CA GLY A 204 -20.42 9.86 3.55
C GLY A 204 -20.37 8.34 3.68
N SER A 205 -19.75 7.85 4.75
CA SER A 205 -19.91 6.46 5.17
C SER A 205 -21.28 6.25 5.81
N ILE A 206 -21.83 5.04 5.68
CA ILE A 206 -23.04 4.63 6.41
C ILE A 206 -22.70 4.34 7.87
N ASP A 207 -21.59 3.64 8.07
CA ASP A 207 -21.16 3.10 9.36
C ASP A 207 -19.65 2.79 9.29
N HIS A 208 -19.02 2.53 10.42
CA HIS A 208 -17.65 2.03 10.48
C HIS A 208 -17.45 1.15 11.71
N SER A 209 -16.60 0.14 11.56
CA SER A 209 -16.16 -0.72 12.64
C SER A 209 -14.73 -0.36 13.05
N THR A 210 -14.13 -1.19 13.90
CA THR A 210 -12.71 -1.08 14.28
C THR A 210 -11.74 -1.39 13.13
N THR A 211 -12.24 -1.93 12.01
CA THR A 211 -11.41 -2.41 10.90
C THR A 211 -11.92 -2.01 9.52
N HIS A 212 -13.19 -1.61 9.39
CA HIS A 212 -13.82 -1.35 8.10
C HIS A 212 -14.68 -0.08 8.10
N VAL A 213 -14.76 0.57 6.94
CA VAL A 213 -15.69 1.68 6.66
C VAL A 213 -16.76 1.21 5.70
N LYS A 214 -18.03 1.26 6.10
CA LYS A 214 -19.18 0.86 5.27
C LYS A 214 -19.69 2.04 4.45
N TRP A 215 -19.93 1.81 3.16
CA TRP A 215 -20.39 2.82 2.22
C TRP A 215 -21.52 2.28 1.33
N HIS A 216 -22.53 3.14 1.10
CA HIS A 216 -23.62 2.84 0.18
C HIS A 216 -23.14 3.03 -1.25
N VAL A 217 -23.29 2.03 -2.11
CA VAL A 217 -22.85 2.15 -3.50
C VAL A 217 -23.72 3.17 -4.24
N SER A 218 -23.14 4.31 -4.59
CA SER A 218 -23.81 5.37 -5.38
C SER A 218 -23.53 5.21 -6.88
N SER A 219 -22.30 4.85 -7.23
CA SER A 219 -21.87 4.41 -8.55
C SER A 219 -20.55 3.64 -8.42
N LEU A 220 -20.18 2.88 -9.45
CA LEU A 220 -18.96 2.08 -9.42
C LEU A 220 -17.86 2.73 -10.26
N SER A 221 -16.83 3.20 -9.58
CA SER A 221 -15.61 3.76 -10.12
C SER A 221 -14.53 3.71 -9.03
N PRO A 222 -13.28 4.18 -9.25
CA PRO A 222 -12.26 4.13 -8.22
C PRO A 222 -12.72 4.73 -6.88
N VAL A 223 -12.72 3.91 -5.84
CA VAL A 223 -13.20 4.24 -4.50
C VAL A 223 -12.24 3.78 -3.42
N GLY A 224 -12.07 4.55 -2.36
CA GLY A 224 -11.22 4.19 -1.23
C GLY A 224 -11.54 4.98 0.04
N PRO A 225 -11.31 4.40 1.23
CA PRO A 225 -11.67 5.05 2.48
C PRO A 225 -10.67 6.16 2.83
N VAL A 226 -11.21 7.28 3.30
CA VAL A 226 -10.46 8.43 3.82
C VAL A 226 -11.07 8.88 5.15
N ILE A 227 -10.31 9.64 5.92
CA ILE A 227 -10.79 10.27 7.15
C ILE A 227 -10.28 11.71 7.22
N GLU A 228 -10.99 12.56 7.93
CA GLU A 228 -10.47 13.87 8.31
C GLU A 228 -9.26 13.70 9.25
N ARG A 229 -8.17 14.41 8.98
CA ARG A 229 -6.92 14.32 9.73
C ARG A 229 -7.15 14.69 11.19
N TYR A 230 -6.51 13.93 12.07
CA TYR A 230 -6.42 14.19 13.50
C TYR A 230 -5.02 13.83 13.95
N ASP A 231 -4.52 14.40 15.05
CA ASP A 231 -3.18 14.10 15.55
C ASP A 231 -3.24 13.67 17.02
N PRO A 232 -2.52 12.61 17.43
CA PRO A 232 -1.72 11.71 16.58
C PRO A 232 -2.56 10.65 15.84
N VAL A 233 -2.13 10.26 14.63
CA VAL A 233 -2.69 9.12 13.89
C VAL A 233 -1.86 7.85 14.12
N TYR A 234 -2.53 6.75 14.46
CA TYR A 234 -1.92 5.43 14.65
C TYR A 234 -2.36 4.42 13.60
N TYR A 235 -1.39 3.66 13.08
CA TYR A 235 -1.57 2.69 12.01
C TYR A 235 -1.10 1.29 12.40
N HIS A 236 -1.84 0.29 11.96
CA HIS A 236 -1.32 -1.06 11.77
C HIS A 236 -0.28 -1.04 10.65
N GLY A 237 0.98 -1.23 11.03
CA GLY A 237 2.11 -1.21 10.13
C GLY A 237 2.55 -2.59 9.66
N VAL A 238 3.28 -2.62 8.56
CA VAL A 238 4.00 -3.78 8.05
C VAL A 238 5.44 -3.42 7.70
N VAL A 239 6.35 -4.38 7.88
CA VAL A 239 7.71 -4.30 7.38
C VAL A 239 7.85 -5.28 6.21
N ILE A 240 8.23 -4.76 5.04
CA ILE A 240 8.31 -5.54 3.80
C ILE A 240 9.77 -5.70 3.42
N LEU A 241 10.22 -6.95 3.31
CA LEU A 241 11.62 -7.27 3.04
C LEU A 241 11.77 -7.85 1.64
N TYR A 242 12.75 -7.32 0.91
CA TYR A 242 13.20 -7.86 -0.37
C TYR A 242 14.69 -8.18 -0.30
N LYS A 243 15.05 -9.46 -0.45
CA LYS A 243 16.46 -9.86 -0.59
C LYS A 243 16.88 -9.73 -2.05
N VAL A 244 18.01 -9.09 -2.29
CA VAL A 244 18.65 -9.04 -3.61
C VAL A 244 19.19 -10.43 -3.94
N ILE A 245 18.91 -10.91 -5.15
CA ILE A 245 19.48 -12.13 -5.71
C ILE A 245 20.73 -11.75 -6.50
N ASN A 246 21.90 -12.14 -5.99
CA ASN A 246 23.18 -11.95 -6.67
C ASN A 246 24.09 -13.17 -6.42
N SER A 247 25.22 -13.23 -7.14
CA SER A 247 26.19 -14.34 -7.02
C SER A 247 27.21 -14.14 -5.89
N HIS A 248 27.10 -13.06 -5.12
CA HIS A 248 27.99 -12.77 -4.01
C HIS A 248 27.48 -13.46 -2.74
N PRO A 249 28.38 -13.89 -1.84
CA PRO A 249 27.97 -14.51 -0.58
C PRO A 249 27.35 -13.52 0.40
N SER A 250 27.43 -12.21 0.16
CA SER A 250 26.85 -11.19 1.04
C SER A 250 25.32 -11.16 0.98
N LEU A 251 24.71 -10.73 2.08
CA LEU A 251 23.27 -10.50 2.14
C LEU A 251 22.98 -9.02 1.91
N LYS A 252 22.10 -8.73 0.95
CA LYS A 252 21.63 -7.38 0.70
C LYS A 252 20.10 -7.36 0.70
N PHE A 253 19.50 -6.48 1.48
CA PHE A 253 18.07 -6.33 1.59
C PHE A 253 17.63 -4.90 1.31
N ARG A 254 16.44 -4.75 0.75
CA ARG A 254 15.63 -3.53 0.85
C ARG A 254 14.50 -3.79 1.84
N VAL A 255 14.42 -2.96 2.88
CA VAL A 255 13.44 -3.07 3.95
C VAL A 255 12.57 -1.82 3.94
N TYR A 256 11.29 -2.00 3.63
CA TYR A 256 10.30 -0.92 3.59
C TYR A 256 9.45 -0.96 4.85
N ILE A 257 9.05 0.22 5.33
CA ILE A 257 7.99 0.36 6.32
C ILE A 257 6.78 0.95 5.60
N ALA A 258 5.61 0.37 5.81
CA ALA A 258 4.37 0.89 5.25
C ALA A 258 3.20 0.68 6.21
N THR A 259 2.09 1.40 5.99
CA THR A 259 0.81 0.97 6.54
C THR A 259 0.42 -0.38 5.94
N ASN A 260 -0.39 -1.17 6.64
CA ASN A 260 -0.92 -2.44 6.12
C ASN A 260 -1.99 -2.23 5.03
N ASN A 261 -1.65 -1.43 4.02
CA ASN A 261 -2.52 -0.97 2.96
C ASN A 261 -2.08 -1.64 1.64
N ASN A 262 -2.96 -2.47 1.09
CA ASN A 262 -2.69 -3.20 -0.15
C ASN A 262 -2.31 -2.30 -1.34
N SER A 263 -2.80 -1.06 -1.40
CA SER A 263 -2.36 -0.11 -2.43
C SER A 263 -0.88 0.23 -2.30
N PHE A 264 -0.41 0.54 -1.09
CA PHE A 264 1.01 0.87 -0.85
C PHE A 264 1.91 -0.35 -1.00
N ILE A 265 1.49 -1.51 -0.50
CA ILE A 265 2.23 -2.77 -0.65
C ILE A 265 2.37 -3.12 -2.15
N LYS A 266 1.31 -2.93 -2.94
CA LYS A 266 1.33 -3.13 -4.40
C LYS A 266 2.28 -2.15 -5.10
N ASP A 267 2.30 -0.89 -4.69
CA ASP A 267 3.18 0.13 -5.27
C ASP A 267 4.66 -0.16 -4.98
N ILE A 268 5.00 -0.53 -3.73
CA ILE A 268 6.35 -1.00 -3.38
C ILE A 268 6.75 -2.19 -4.25
N SER A 269 5.85 -3.17 -4.39
CA SER A 269 6.10 -4.35 -5.22
C SER A 269 6.35 -3.99 -6.69
N LYS A 270 5.60 -3.02 -7.24
CA LYS A 270 5.82 -2.51 -8.61
C LYS A 270 7.16 -1.81 -8.75
N THR A 271 7.54 -0.96 -7.80
CA THR A 271 8.84 -0.26 -7.83
C THR A 271 10.01 -1.22 -7.75
N VAL A 272 9.93 -2.24 -6.89
CA VAL A 272 10.97 -3.28 -6.79
C VAL A 272 11.08 -4.08 -8.10
N ARG A 273 9.96 -4.44 -8.74
CA ARG A 273 9.97 -5.16 -10.03
C ARG A 273 10.61 -4.38 -11.17
N ARG A 274 10.51 -3.05 -11.18
CA ARG A 274 11.13 -2.19 -12.20
C ARG A 274 12.63 -1.98 -11.98
N SER A 275 13.16 -2.43 -10.85
CA SER A 275 14.57 -2.29 -10.54
C SER A 275 15.41 -3.27 -11.38
N LEU A 276 16.63 -2.86 -11.73
CA LEU A 276 17.59 -3.71 -12.46
C LEU A 276 18.03 -4.94 -11.67
N ASN A 277 17.96 -4.88 -10.34
CA ASN A 277 18.29 -5.99 -9.46
C ASN A 277 17.14 -7.00 -9.42
N LYS A 278 17.47 -8.29 -9.35
CA LYS A 278 16.50 -9.34 -9.06
C LYS A 278 16.26 -9.42 -7.56
N PHE A 279 15.01 -9.59 -7.15
CA PHE A 279 14.63 -9.66 -5.74
C PHE A 279 13.75 -10.86 -5.44
N ILE A 280 13.82 -11.35 -4.21
CA ILE A 280 12.83 -12.24 -3.61
C ILE A 280 12.18 -11.54 -2.43
N LYS A 281 10.84 -11.50 -2.42
CA LYS A 281 10.06 -10.98 -1.28
C LYS A 281 10.12 -11.98 -0.14
N ILE A 282 10.36 -11.50 1.07
CA ILE A 282 10.32 -12.30 2.30
C ILE A 282 9.10 -11.87 3.10
N GLU A 283 8.13 -12.78 3.24
CA GLU A 283 6.94 -12.53 4.05
C GLU A 283 7.30 -12.59 5.53
N LYS A 284 6.84 -11.57 6.27
CA LYS A 284 6.95 -11.50 7.73
C LYS A 284 5.63 -10.99 8.33
N PRO A 285 5.34 -11.34 9.59
CA PRO A 285 4.17 -10.82 10.27
C PRO A 285 4.18 -9.28 10.31
N PRO A 286 2.98 -8.65 10.40
CA PRO A 286 2.84 -7.22 10.65
C PRO A 286 3.54 -6.76 11.96
N CYS A 287 3.65 -5.45 12.14
CA CYS A 287 4.17 -4.87 13.38
C CYS A 287 3.30 -5.28 14.57
N HIS A 288 3.93 -5.69 15.67
CA HIS A 288 3.24 -6.03 16.92
C HIS A 288 2.86 -4.78 17.75
N LYS A 289 3.40 -3.60 17.38
CA LYS A 289 2.96 -2.28 17.85
C LYS A 289 2.52 -1.39 16.70
N LEU A 290 1.76 -0.35 17.04
CA LEU A 290 1.26 0.64 16.08
C LEU A 290 2.39 1.56 15.61
N LEU A 291 2.34 1.96 14.35
CA LEU A 291 3.16 3.03 13.80
C LEU A 291 2.43 4.35 13.91
N GLN A 292 3.13 5.44 14.19
CA GLN A 292 2.54 6.77 14.36
C GLN A 292 2.99 7.70 13.23
N ASN A 293 2.04 8.42 12.64
CA ASN A 293 2.35 9.42 11.62
C ASN A 293 3.36 10.45 12.13
N GLY A 294 4.34 10.81 11.31
CA GLY A 294 5.33 11.82 11.60
C GLY A 294 6.50 11.36 12.48
N LYS A 295 6.43 10.17 13.11
CA LYS A 295 7.52 9.63 13.91
C LYS A 295 8.65 9.05 13.07
N LYS A 296 9.87 9.08 13.62
CA LYS A 296 11.04 8.46 13.02
C LYS A 296 11.29 7.08 13.59
N TYR A 297 11.72 6.17 12.73
CA TYR A 297 12.07 4.80 13.08
C TYR A 297 13.47 4.45 12.57
N ARG A 298 14.18 3.61 13.33
CA ARG A 298 15.49 3.05 12.97
C ARG A 298 15.37 1.56 12.84
N LEU A 299 16.05 1.01 11.84
CA LEU A 299 16.25 -0.42 11.72
C LEU A 299 17.59 -0.79 12.37
N THR A 300 17.58 -1.77 13.27
CA THR A 300 18.78 -2.31 13.91
C THR A 300 18.93 -3.78 13.55
N SER A 301 20.14 -4.30 13.70
CA SER A 301 20.44 -5.70 13.43
C SER A 301 21.35 -6.35 14.47
N ASP A 302 21.18 -7.65 14.66
CA ASP A 302 22.11 -8.51 15.38
C ASP A 302 22.36 -9.78 14.54
N PRO A 303 23.59 -10.02 14.03
CA PRO A 303 24.79 -9.18 14.20
C PRO A 303 24.67 -7.82 13.51
N GLU A 304 25.58 -6.91 13.86
CA GLU A 304 25.64 -5.57 13.27
C GLU A 304 25.86 -5.64 11.75
N ALA A 305 24.99 -4.94 11.02
CA ALA A 305 24.96 -4.87 9.57
C ALA A 305 25.05 -3.40 9.16
N ASP A 306 25.52 -3.14 7.94
CA ASP A 306 25.54 -1.80 7.38
C ASP A 306 24.11 -1.43 6.95
N ILE A 307 23.49 -0.47 7.65
CA ILE A 307 22.12 -0.03 7.42
C ILE A 307 22.11 1.44 6.99
N THR A 308 21.50 1.71 5.83
CA THR A 308 21.35 3.09 5.32
C THR A 308 19.95 3.32 4.74
N PRO A 309 19.28 4.46 5.00
CA PRO A 309 19.68 5.51 5.94
C PRO A 309 19.60 5.04 7.40
N GLU A 310 20.11 5.82 8.35
CA GLU A 310 20.06 5.51 9.78
C GLU A 310 18.63 5.54 10.35
N GLU A 311 17.75 6.33 9.75
CA GLU A 311 16.37 6.54 10.19
C GLU A 311 15.46 6.89 9.00
N ILE A 312 14.19 6.55 9.13
CA ILE A 312 13.12 6.92 8.19
C ILE A 312 11.95 7.49 8.98
N GLN A 313 11.42 8.62 8.53
CA GLN A 313 10.17 9.16 9.05
C GLN A 313 8.98 8.43 8.42
N PHE A 314 8.06 7.92 9.25
CA PHE A 314 6.85 7.24 8.82
C PHE A 314 5.72 8.25 8.58
N GLY A 315 4.99 8.12 7.47
CA GLY A 315 3.81 8.93 7.22
C GLY A 315 3.09 8.63 5.90
N ASP A 316 2.29 9.60 5.44
CA ASP A 316 1.56 9.47 4.18
C ASP A 316 2.47 9.67 2.96
N ASP A 317 3.00 8.57 2.46
CA ASP A 317 3.83 8.56 1.26
C ASP A 317 3.00 8.57 -0.04
N SER A 318 1.66 8.74 -0.02
CA SER A 318 0.81 8.59 -1.22
C SER A 318 1.28 9.42 -2.42
N THR A 319 1.90 10.57 -2.17
CA THR A 319 2.44 11.48 -3.18
C THR A 319 3.83 11.10 -3.69
N LEU A 320 4.56 10.23 -2.97
CA LEU A 320 5.91 9.84 -3.34
C LEU A 320 5.90 8.80 -4.47
N ALA A 321 6.61 9.12 -5.54
CA ALA A 321 6.85 8.19 -6.65
C ALA A 321 7.70 6.98 -6.22
N GLU A 322 8.64 7.19 -5.30
CA GLU A 322 9.48 6.15 -4.71
C GLU A 322 9.36 6.18 -3.19
N LYS A 323 9.06 5.02 -2.59
CA LYS A 323 8.94 4.88 -1.14
C LYS A 323 10.34 4.77 -0.51
N PRO A 324 10.59 5.45 0.62
CA PRO A 324 11.86 5.31 1.33
C PRO A 324 12.02 3.87 1.85
N PHE A 325 13.26 3.40 1.91
CA PHE A 325 13.59 2.07 2.41
C PHE A 325 14.98 2.07 3.06
N PHE A 326 15.20 1.12 3.96
CA PHE A 326 16.53 0.79 4.45
C PHE A 326 17.20 -0.20 3.49
N GLU A 327 18.39 0.15 3.04
CA GLU A 327 19.34 -0.80 2.48
C GLU A 327 20.12 -1.42 3.63
N VAL A 328 20.03 -2.75 3.75
CA VAL A 328 20.76 -3.54 4.74
C VAL A 328 21.78 -4.38 4.00
N TYR A 329 23.04 -4.27 4.39
CA TYR A 329 24.14 -5.05 3.84
C TYR A 329 24.87 -5.80 4.96
N LEU A 330 25.07 -7.10 4.76
CA LEU A 330 25.85 -7.95 5.64
C LEU A 330 26.87 -8.70 4.78
N GLU A 331 28.16 -8.52 5.07
CA GLU A 331 29.24 -9.10 4.27
C GLU A 331 29.22 -10.64 4.27
N GLN A 332 28.89 -11.24 5.42
CA GLN A 332 28.84 -12.68 5.59
C GLN A 332 27.39 -13.20 5.65
N PRO A 333 27.06 -14.30 4.96
CA PRO A 333 25.73 -14.88 4.99
C PRO A 333 25.54 -15.66 6.30
N MET A 334 25.03 -14.98 7.30
CA MET A 334 24.67 -15.58 8.57
C MET A 334 23.25 -15.23 9.00
N GLU A 335 22.85 -15.86 10.09
CA GLU A 335 21.58 -15.56 10.74
C GLU A 335 21.56 -14.09 11.18
N LEU A 336 20.47 -13.40 10.87
CA LEU A 336 20.31 -11.96 11.08
C LEU A 336 18.97 -11.69 11.77
N MET A 337 19.03 -11.02 12.91
CA MET A 337 17.86 -10.52 13.63
C MET A 337 17.68 -9.05 13.27
N LEU A 338 16.57 -8.70 12.62
CA LEU A 338 16.23 -7.29 12.35
C LEU A 338 15.18 -6.81 13.34
N SER A 339 15.34 -5.59 13.84
CA SER A 339 14.37 -4.93 14.73
C SER A 339 14.09 -3.52 14.24
N LEU A 340 12.81 -3.16 14.18
CA LEU A 340 12.37 -1.80 13.92
C LEU A 340 12.08 -1.11 15.25
N VAL A 341 12.70 0.05 15.48
CA VAL A 341 12.68 0.76 16.75
C VAL A 341 12.14 2.18 16.55
N ASP A 342 11.19 2.59 17.38
CA ASP A 342 10.77 4.01 17.49
C ASP A 342 11.91 4.79 18.16
N LEU A 343 12.42 5.84 17.51
CA LEU A 343 13.56 6.61 18.02
C LEU A 343 13.27 7.35 19.32
N GLU A 344 12.03 7.80 19.52
CA GLU A 344 11.70 8.63 20.68
C GLU A 344 11.46 7.80 21.93
N SER A 345 10.81 6.64 21.77
CA SER A 345 10.43 5.77 22.88
C SER A 345 11.42 4.60 23.10
N GLU A 346 12.35 4.39 22.16
CA GLU A 346 13.25 3.24 22.10
C GLU A 346 12.54 1.87 22.07
N GLU A 347 11.24 1.87 21.78
CA GLU A 347 10.45 0.65 21.76
C GLU A 347 10.63 -0.11 20.44
N VAL A 348 10.86 -1.43 20.54
CA VAL A 348 10.83 -2.34 19.40
C VAL A 348 9.38 -2.54 18.95
N VAL A 349 9.04 -2.04 17.76
CA VAL A 349 7.70 -2.12 17.18
C VAL A 349 7.51 -3.32 16.25
N TRP A 350 8.62 -3.88 15.76
CA TRP A 350 8.65 -5.09 14.94
C TRP A 350 10.01 -5.76 15.08
N LYS A 351 10.05 -7.10 15.05
CA LYS A 351 11.28 -7.90 15.07
C LYS A 351 11.12 -9.12 14.17
N ALA A 352 12.13 -9.47 13.37
CA ALA A 352 12.09 -10.70 12.59
C ALA A 352 13.46 -11.33 12.33
N LYS A 353 13.47 -12.65 12.45
CA LYS A 353 14.67 -13.48 12.27
C LYS A 353 14.79 -13.92 10.82
N LEU A 354 15.96 -13.71 10.24
CA LEU A 354 16.32 -14.09 8.88
C LEU A 354 17.40 -15.15 8.96
N ARG A 355 17.17 -16.27 8.26
CA ARG A 355 18.10 -17.39 8.16
C ARG A 355 18.29 -17.72 6.70
N GLU A 356 19.50 -18.15 6.35
CA GLU A 356 19.75 -18.74 5.03
C GLU A 356 19.24 -20.19 5.02
N CYS A 357 18.21 -20.48 4.23
CA CYS A 357 17.68 -21.83 4.07
C CYS A 357 18.44 -22.60 2.98
N LYS A 358 19.30 -23.54 3.37
CA LYS A 358 20.09 -24.40 2.45
C LYS A 358 19.28 -25.57 1.87
N HIS A 359 18.11 -25.34 1.29
CA HIS A 359 17.40 -26.37 0.52
C HIS A 359 17.60 -26.23 -0.99
N ILE A 360 18.73 -26.80 -1.40
CA ILE A 360 19.03 -27.63 -2.60
C ILE A 360 18.62 -27.11 -4.00
N LEU A 361 19.69 -26.81 -4.74
CA LEU A 361 19.88 -26.97 -6.18
C LEU A 361 19.17 -28.21 -6.77
N SER A 362 18.00 -28.02 -7.36
CA SER A 362 17.59 -28.72 -8.58
C SER A 362 16.38 -28.01 -9.19
N ARG A 363 16.63 -27.16 -10.21
CA ARG A 363 15.65 -26.45 -11.04
C ARG A 363 14.47 -25.82 -10.27
N ILE A 364 14.51 -24.48 -10.16
CA ILE A 364 13.50 -23.58 -9.58
C ILE A 364 13.73 -23.36 -8.07
N GLN A 365 14.43 -22.27 -7.75
CA GLN A 365 14.76 -21.89 -6.37
C GLN A 365 13.57 -21.19 -5.69
N CYS A 366 12.97 -21.87 -4.72
CA CYS A 366 12.09 -21.28 -3.72
C CYS A 366 12.74 -21.46 -2.34
N MET A 367 13.03 -20.36 -1.65
CA MET A 367 13.49 -20.39 -0.25
C MET A 367 12.29 -20.11 0.66
N ASN A 368 11.78 -21.14 1.32
CA ASN A 368 10.82 -20.99 2.41
C ASN A 368 11.58 -20.66 3.71
N LEU A 369 11.12 -19.66 4.48
CA LEU A 369 11.57 -19.42 5.85
C LEU A 369 10.59 -20.05 6.85
N GLU A 370 11.10 -20.85 7.78
CA GLU A 370 10.36 -21.27 8.97
C GLU A 370 10.26 -20.14 10.00
N ILE A 371 9.11 -20.07 10.65
CA ILE A 371 8.72 -19.10 11.68
C ILE A 371 8.97 -19.74 13.05
N ILE A 372 9.74 -19.07 13.91
CA ILE A 372 9.75 -19.35 15.36
C ILE A 372 9.31 -18.07 16.06
N PHE A 373 8.20 -18.16 16.80
CA PHE A 373 7.72 -17.11 17.70
C PHE A 373 8.50 -17.17 19.02
N TYR A 374 8.89 -16.00 19.54
CA TYR A 374 9.20 -15.79 20.95
C TYR A 374 8.46 -14.56 21.46
#